data_AF-A0A6V7QV66-F1
#
_entry.id   AF-A0A6V7QV66-F1
#
_cell.length_a   1.000
_cell.length_b   1.000
_cell.length_c   1.000
_cell.angle_alpha   90.00
_cell.angle_beta   90.00
_cell.angle_gamma   90.00
#
_symmetry.space_group_name_H-M   'P 1'
#
loop_
_entity.id
_entity.type
_entity.pdbx_description
1 polymer ?
#
loop_
_entity_poly.entity_id
_entity_poly.type
_entity_poly.pdbx_seq_one_letter_code
_entity_poly.pdbx_strand_id
1 'polypeptide(L)'
;MEKQEEGALYSTPSPPPSPSSSRFKRVCVFCGSSPGKKATYQLAAIQLGHLLGYPQDSDAQRGETVGEVRAVSGMHQRKAEMARQADAFIALPGGYGTLEELLEVITWAQLGIHDKPVGLLNVDGYYNSLLSFVDKAVDEGFITPAARHIVVSAPTPQELLSKLEDYVPIHDGSGLKLSWEMEQIGLTPKSDISR
;
A
#
# COMPACT_ATOMS: atom_id res chain seq x y z
N MET A 1 48.90 51.39 -18.81
CA MET A 1 48.34 51.20 -17.46
C MET A 1 46.85 51.04 -17.64
N GLU A 2 46.39 49.81 -17.82
CA GLU A 2 44.96 49.47 -17.91
C GLU A 2 44.80 48.06 -17.34
N LYS A 3 43.73 47.91 -16.55
CA LYS A 3 43.58 46.94 -15.47
C LYS A 3 43.19 45.55 -15.98
N GLN A 4 43.75 44.50 -15.37
CA GLN A 4 43.20 43.15 -15.42
C GLN A 4 41.95 43.07 -14.53
N GLU A 5 40.81 42.66 -15.10
CA GLU A 5 39.64 42.20 -14.35
C GLU A 5 39.76 40.69 -14.11
N GLU A 6 39.83 40.30 -12.84
CA GLU A 6 39.69 38.91 -12.38
C GLU A 6 38.23 38.46 -12.56
N GLY A 7 38.00 37.50 -13.46
CA GLY A 7 36.72 36.83 -13.62
C GLY A 7 36.45 35.86 -12.49
N ALA A 8 35.48 36.18 -11.63
CA ALA A 8 34.97 35.29 -10.59
C ALA A 8 34.27 34.06 -11.22
N LEU A 9 34.78 32.86 -10.91
CA LEU A 9 34.13 31.58 -11.20
C LEU A 9 32.89 31.43 -10.33
N TYR A 10 31.72 31.80 -10.86
CA TYR A 10 30.44 31.42 -10.30
C TYR A 10 30.15 29.96 -10.67
N SER A 11 30.30 29.06 -9.71
CA SER A 11 29.79 27.69 -9.82
C SER A 11 28.26 27.73 -9.86
N THR A 12 27.68 27.39 -11.00
CA THR A 12 26.23 27.19 -11.10
C THR A 12 25.81 26.06 -10.15
N PRO A 13 24.78 26.25 -9.31
CA PRO A 13 24.27 25.16 -8.48
C PRO A 13 23.81 24.01 -9.38
N SER A 14 24.16 22.79 -8.99
CA SER A 14 23.70 21.56 -9.63
C SER A 14 22.17 21.59 -9.77
N PRO A 15 21.61 21.18 -10.91
CA PRO A 15 20.16 21.06 -11.04
C PRO A 15 19.63 20.12 -9.94
N PRO A 16 18.45 20.40 -9.36
CA PRO A 16 17.83 19.47 -8.43
C PRO A 16 17.69 18.10 -9.11
N PRO A 17 17.84 16.99 -8.36
CA PRO A 17 17.64 15.66 -8.93
C PRO A 17 16.28 15.61 -9.62
N SER A 18 16.28 15.19 -10.89
CA SER A 18 15.05 14.92 -11.63
C SER A 18 14.14 14.03 -10.80
N PRO A 19 12.81 14.26 -10.75
CA PRO A 19 11.90 13.40 -10.01
C PRO A 19 12.10 11.98 -10.53
N SER A 20 12.62 11.09 -9.67
CA SER A 20 12.71 9.68 -10.00
C SER A 20 11.30 9.21 -10.29
N SER A 21 11.06 8.66 -11.48
CA SER A 21 9.79 8.01 -11.77
C SER A 21 9.54 6.96 -10.68
N SER A 22 8.41 7.08 -9.97
CA SER A 22 8.00 6.14 -8.92
C SER A 22 8.11 4.69 -9.42
N ARG A 23 8.55 3.75 -8.57
CA ARG A 23 8.60 2.33 -8.95
C ARG A 23 7.21 1.70 -8.99
N PHE A 24 6.21 2.37 -8.43
CA PHE A 24 4.82 1.93 -8.40
C PHE A 24 4.09 2.38 -9.68
N LYS A 25 3.57 1.40 -10.43
CA LYS A 25 2.70 1.65 -11.59
C LYS A 25 1.23 1.57 -11.20
N ARG A 26 0.90 0.69 -10.24
CA ARG A 26 -0.47 0.48 -9.76
C ARG A 26 -0.47 0.42 -8.24
N VAL A 27 -1.18 1.33 -7.60
CA VAL A 27 -1.37 1.34 -6.14
C VAL A 27 -2.83 0.98 -5.85
N CYS A 28 -3.06 -0.03 -5.02
CA CYS A 28 -4.38 -0.37 -4.53
C CYS A 28 -4.68 0.47 -3.28
N VAL A 29 -5.76 1.25 -3.31
CA VAL A 29 -6.17 2.12 -2.20
C VAL A 29 -7.46 1.60 -1.58
N PHE A 30 -7.44 1.35 -0.28
CA PHE A 30 -8.61 0.99 0.53
C PHE A 30 -9.14 2.26 1.22
N CYS A 31 -10.32 2.74 0.81
CA CYS A 31 -10.87 4.03 1.25
C CYS A 31 -12.24 3.99 1.92
N GLY A 32 -12.86 2.80 2.02
CA GLY A 32 -14.20 2.64 2.59
C GLY A 32 -15.28 3.42 1.83
N SER A 33 -16.50 3.45 2.36
CA SER A 33 -17.67 4.09 1.73
C SER A 33 -18.01 5.47 2.30
N SER A 34 -17.28 5.94 3.32
CA SER A 34 -17.59 7.17 4.06
C SER A 34 -16.36 8.08 4.14
N PRO A 35 -16.50 9.40 3.94
CA PRO A 35 -15.39 10.36 4.08
C PRO A 35 -14.98 10.60 5.55
N GLY A 36 -15.72 10.06 6.51
CA GLY A 36 -15.50 10.28 7.93
C GLY A 36 -16.00 11.65 8.42
N LYS A 37 -15.65 12.01 9.67
CA LYS A 37 -16.14 13.23 10.35
C LYS A 37 -15.21 14.44 10.23
N LYS A 38 -13.93 14.22 9.96
CA LYS A 38 -12.93 15.30 9.88
C LYS A 38 -12.59 15.58 8.43
N ALA A 39 -12.56 16.86 8.06
CA ALA A 39 -12.18 17.29 6.71
C ALA A 39 -10.75 16.85 6.33
N THR A 40 -9.87 16.69 7.32
CA THR A 40 -8.50 16.21 7.15
C THR A 40 -8.42 14.85 6.47
N TYR A 41 -9.37 13.95 6.71
CA TYR A 41 -9.40 12.63 6.07
C TYR A 41 -9.67 12.74 4.56
N GLN A 42 -10.67 13.54 4.18
CA GLN A 42 -11.01 13.75 2.78
C GLN A 42 -9.91 14.51 2.03
N LEU A 43 -9.31 15.53 2.66
CA LEU A 43 -8.19 16.27 2.07
C LEU A 43 -6.97 15.38 1.84
N ALA A 44 -6.67 14.50 2.79
CA ALA A 44 -5.57 13.55 2.65
C ALA A 44 -5.83 12.53 1.53
N ALA A 45 -7.08 12.07 1.36
CA ALA A 45 -7.47 11.20 0.25
C ALA A 45 -7.31 11.90 -1.11
N ILE A 46 -7.75 13.16 -1.23
CA ILE A 46 -7.61 13.98 -2.43
C ILE A 46 -6.13 14.19 -2.77
N GLN A 47 -5.32 14.56 -1.77
CA GLN A 47 -3.89 14.78 -1.94
C GLN A 47 -3.15 13.49 -2.34
N LEU A 48 -3.52 12.35 -1.77
CA LEU A 48 -2.99 11.06 -2.20
C LEU A 48 -3.36 10.77 -3.66
N GLY A 49 -4.62 10.98 -4.04
CA GLY A 49 -5.09 10.84 -5.41
C GLY A 49 -4.27 11.68 -6.40
N HIS A 50 -4.00 12.94 -6.07
CA HIS A 50 -3.13 13.82 -6.88
C HIS A 50 -1.73 13.24 -7.08
N LEU A 51 -1.09 12.79 -6.01
CA LEU A 51 0.27 12.24 -6.08
C LEU A 51 0.34 10.94 -6.88
N LEU A 52 -0.75 10.17 -6.89
CA LEU A 52 -0.90 8.96 -7.71
C LEU A 52 -1.37 9.25 -9.14
N GLY A 53 -1.56 10.52 -9.52
CA GLY A 53 -1.98 10.92 -10.86
C GLY A 53 -3.48 10.73 -11.15
N TYR A 54 -4.33 10.60 -10.12
CA TYR A 54 -5.77 10.50 -10.27
C TYR A 54 -6.39 11.87 -10.65
N PRO A 55 -7.18 11.95 -11.74
CA PRO A 55 -7.77 13.21 -12.20
C PRO A 55 -8.79 13.77 -11.20
N GLN A 56 -8.91 15.11 -11.17
CA GLN A 56 -9.73 15.86 -10.22
C GLN A 56 -11.12 16.26 -10.73
N ASP A 57 -11.49 15.86 -11.94
CA ASP A 57 -12.76 16.29 -12.52
C ASP A 57 -13.94 15.83 -11.65
N SER A 58 -14.94 16.70 -11.54
CA SER A 58 -16.08 16.56 -10.62
C SER A 58 -16.88 15.26 -10.80
N ASP A 59 -16.81 14.63 -11.96
CA ASP A 59 -17.47 13.35 -12.25
C ASP A 59 -16.71 12.14 -11.63
N ALA A 60 -15.39 12.24 -11.46
CA ALA A 60 -14.56 11.19 -10.86
C ALA A 60 -14.81 11.04 -9.34
N GLN A 61 -15.29 12.09 -8.66
CA GLN A 61 -15.71 12.02 -7.26
C GLN A 61 -16.94 11.14 -7.03
N ARG A 62 -17.64 10.74 -8.10
CA ARG A 62 -18.89 9.96 -8.02
C ARG A 62 -18.68 8.44 -7.94
N GLY A 63 -17.43 7.96 -7.86
CA GLY A 63 -17.13 6.54 -7.83
C GLY A 63 -17.28 5.87 -9.21
N GLU A 64 -17.21 6.66 -10.28
CA GLU A 64 -17.19 6.13 -11.64
C GLU A 64 -15.87 5.37 -11.86
N THR A 65 -15.98 4.15 -12.39
CA THR A 65 -14.80 3.31 -12.63
C THR A 65 -14.02 3.89 -13.80
N VAL A 66 -12.80 4.35 -13.54
CA VAL A 66 -11.87 4.81 -14.57
C VAL A 66 -10.87 3.69 -14.84
N GLY A 67 -10.92 3.10 -16.03
CA GLY A 67 -10.01 2.03 -16.46
C GLY A 67 -10.69 0.73 -16.89
N GLU A 68 -9.93 -0.36 -16.91
CA GLU A 68 -10.41 -1.68 -17.32
C GLU A 68 -11.29 -2.31 -16.24
N VAL A 69 -12.49 -2.77 -16.63
CA VAL A 69 -13.41 -3.51 -15.75
C VAL A 69 -13.29 -4.99 -16.07
N ARG A 70 -12.91 -5.80 -15.07
CA ARG A 70 -12.80 -7.25 -15.21
C ARG A 70 -13.87 -7.96 -14.38
N ALA A 71 -14.65 -8.82 -15.03
CA ALA A 71 -15.60 -9.68 -14.34
C ALA A 71 -14.85 -10.79 -13.56
N VAL A 72 -15.25 -11.01 -12.32
CA VAL A 72 -14.73 -12.05 -11.43
C VAL A 72 -15.89 -12.79 -10.79
N SER A 73 -15.70 -14.07 -10.45
CA SER A 73 -16.77 -14.96 -10.01
C SER A 73 -17.22 -14.71 -8.57
N GLY A 74 -16.46 -13.93 -7.79
CA GLY A 74 -16.79 -13.61 -6.41
C GLY A 74 -15.84 -12.61 -5.76
N MET A 75 -16.18 -12.22 -4.53
CA MET A 75 -15.47 -11.18 -3.76
C MET A 75 -14.00 -11.55 -3.47
N HIS A 76 -13.74 -12.79 -3.08
CA HIS A 76 -12.37 -13.26 -2.81
C HIS A 76 -11.48 -13.19 -4.05
N GLN A 77 -12.00 -13.61 -5.21
CA GLN A 77 -11.27 -13.54 -6.47
C GLN A 77 -11.01 -12.07 -6.88
N ARG A 78 -11.97 -11.18 -6.63
CA ARG A 78 -11.80 -9.74 -6.85
C ARG A 78 -10.61 -9.19 -6.07
N LYS A 79 -10.55 -9.49 -4.77
CA LYS A 79 -9.48 -9.02 -3.88
C LYS A 79 -8.12 -9.62 -4.28
N ALA A 80 -8.08 -10.91 -4.62
CA ALA A 80 -6.87 -11.56 -5.10
C ALA A 80 -6.34 -10.95 -6.41
N GLU A 81 -7.21 -10.66 -7.39
CA GLU A 81 -6.78 -10.03 -8.64
C GLU A 81 -6.30 -8.60 -8.42
N MET A 82 -7.01 -7.80 -7.61
CA MET A 82 -6.57 -6.46 -7.21
C MET A 82 -5.17 -6.51 -6.57
N ALA A 83 -4.98 -7.44 -5.64
CA ALA A 83 -3.70 -7.63 -4.97
C ALA A 83 -2.60 -8.12 -5.90
N ARG A 84 -2.90 -9.00 -6.87
CA ARG A 84 -1.95 -9.50 -7.86
C ARG A 84 -1.42 -8.37 -8.74
N GLN A 85 -2.28 -7.46 -9.17
CA GLN A 85 -1.91 -6.36 -10.06
C GLN A 85 -1.25 -5.18 -9.36
N ALA A 86 -1.56 -4.94 -8.08
CA ALA A 86 -0.98 -3.85 -7.31
C ALA A 86 0.54 -4.02 -7.12
N ASP A 87 1.28 -2.91 -7.10
CA ASP A 87 2.69 -2.85 -6.71
C ASP A 87 2.85 -2.44 -5.24
N ALA A 88 1.81 -1.79 -4.67
CA ALA A 88 1.71 -1.37 -3.28
C ALA A 88 0.24 -1.28 -2.83
N PHE A 89 0.03 -1.32 -1.52
CA PHE A 89 -1.28 -1.14 -0.89
C PHE A 89 -1.26 0.08 0.02
N ILE A 90 -2.34 0.87 0.04
CA ILE A 90 -2.53 1.98 0.97
C ILE A 90 -3.93 1.92 1.57
N ALA A 91 -4.04 1.98 2.90
CA ALA A 91 -5.30 2.20 3.58
C ALA A 91 -5.43 3.66 4.05
N LEU A 92 -6.53 4.29 3.67
CA LEU A 92 -7.00 5.59 4.16
C LEU A 92 -7.90 5.40 5.38
N PRO A 93 -8.07 6.40 6.26
CA PRO A 93 -8.98 6.33 7.39
C PRO A 93 -10.36 5.78 6.99
N GLY A 94 -10.74 4.64 7.59
CA GLY A 94 -11.94 3.89 7.19
C GLY A 94 -12.44 2.93 8.27
N GLY A 95 -13.64 2.38 8.06
CA GLY A 95 -14.30 1.46 8.98
C GLY A 95 -13.90 0.00 8.77
N TYR A 96 -14.78 -0.93 9.15
CA TYR A 96 -14.51 -2.37 9.07
C TYR A 96 -14.18 -2.87 7.66
N GLY A 97 -14.79 -2.32 6.61
CA GLY A 97 -14.46 -2.72 5.23
C GLY A 97 -12.98 -2.49 4.91
N THR A 98 -12.48 -1.28 5.20
CA THR A 98 -11.07 -0.94 5.01
C THR A 98 -10.14 -1.78 5.89
N LEU A 99 -10.55 -2.08 7.13
CA LEU A 99 -9.76 -2.92 8.02
C LEU A 99 -9.71 -4.38 7.55
N GLU A 100 -10.81 -4.91 7.02
CA GLU A 100 -10.86 -6.26 6.45
C GLU A 100 -9.93 -6.39 5.25
N GLU A 101 -9.99 -5.44 4.32
CA GLU A 101 -9.11 -5.37 3.15
C GLU A 101 -7.63 -5.24 3.55
N LEU A 102 -7.34 -4.38 4.53
CA LEU A 102 -5.99 -4.17 5.05
C LEU A 102 -5.42 -5.44 5.72
N LEU A 103 -6.19 -6.07 6.61
CA LEU A 103 -5.73 -7.26 7.34
C LEU A 103 -5.52 -8.45 6.41
N GLU A 104 -6.30 -8.56 5.33
CA GLU A 104 -6.11 -9.61 4.32
C GLU A 104 -4.74 -9.49 3.65
N VAL A 105 -4.36 -8.30 3.15
CA VAL A 105 -3.06 -8.11 2.49
C VAL A 105 -1.88 -8.20 3.47
N ILE A 106 -2.05 -7.80 4.73
CA ILE A 106 -1.04 -8.02 5.77
C ILE A 106 -0.84 -9.52 6.01
N THR A 107 -1.93 -10.28 6.10
CA THR A 107 -1.87 -11.73 6.32
C THR A 107 -1.19 -12.43 5.15
N TRP A 108 -1.47 -12.02 3.90
CA TRP A 108 -0.79 -12.56 2.72
C TRP A 108 0.70 -12.23 2.68
N ALA A 109 1.10 -11.03 3.07
CA ALA A 109 2.51 -10.69 3.25
C ALA A 109 3.17 -11.57 4.32
N GLN A 110 2.51 -11.75 5.47
CA GLN A 110 3.01 -12.60 6.55
C GLN A 110 3.16 -14.07 6.13
N LEU A 111 2.28 -14.55 5.25
CA LEU A 111 2.33 -15.90 4.66
C LEU A 111 3.33 -16.02 3.49
N GLY A 112 4.06 -14.96 3.15
CA GLY A 112 5.04 -14.95 2.06
C GLY A 112 4.44 -15.02 0.66
N ILE A 113 3.14 -14.74 0.52
CA ILE A 113 2.44 -14.70 -0.78
C ILE A 113 2.90 -13.49 -1.59
N HIS A 114 3.25 -12.38 -0.92
CA HIS A 114 3.80 -11.20 -1.57
C HIS A 114 4.72 -10.36 -0.68
N ASP A 115 5.56 -9.56 -1.35
CA ASP A 115 6.54 -8.68 -0.69
C ASP A 115 6.20 -7.19 -0.91
N LYS A 116 4.97 -6.92 -1.36
CA LYS A 116 4.51 -5.58 -1.70
C LYS A 116 4.32 -4.76 -0.43
N PRO A 117 4.75 -3.48 -0.41
CA PRO A 117 4.63 -2.63 0.75
C PRO A 117 3.16 -2.32 1.07
N VAL A 118 2.83 -2.30 2.37
CA VAL A 118 1.49 -1.97 2.89
C VAL A 118 1.58 -0.69 3.72
N GLY A 119 0.90 0.36 3.25
CA GLY A 119 0.90 1.69 3.84
C GLY A 119 -0.37 2.02 4.62
N LEU A 120 -0.23 2.65 5.77
CA LEU A 120 -1.31 3.31 6.52
C LEU A 120 -1.12 4.82 6.46
N LEU A 121 -2.09 5.53 5.87
CA LEU A 121 -2.12 6.99 5.92
C LEU A 121 -2.73 7.44 7.25
N ASN A 122 -1.88 7.67 8.25
CA ASN A 122 -2.24 7.90 9.64
C ASN A 122 -2.56 9.38 9.95
N VAL A 123 -3.54 9.91 9.23
CA VAL A 123 -3.99 11.31 9.39
C VAL A 123 -4.58 11.53 10.78
N ASP A 124 -4.17 12.60 11.45
CA ASP A 124 -4.61 12.96 12.81
C ASP A 124 -4.49 11.81 13.83
N GLY A 125 -3.57 10.86 13.61
CA GLY A 125 -3.40 9.70 14.48
C GLY A 125 -4.54 8.68 14.43
N TYR A 126 -5.34 8.66 13.36
CA TYR A 126 -6.48 7.74 13.19
C TYR A 126 -6.15 6.27 13.51
N TYR A 127 -4.98 5.80 13.08
CA TYR A 127 -4.51 4.42 13.24
C TYR A 127 -3.65 4.19 14.49
N ASN A 128 -3.47 5.18 15.39
CA ASN A 128 -2.61 5.02 16.57
C ASN A 128 -3.04 3.83 17.45
N SER A 129 -4.34 3.67 17.68
CA SER A 129 -4.85 2.55 18.48
C SER A 129 -4.66 1.20 17.79
N LEU A 130 -4.78 1.15 16.46
CA LEU A 130 -4.53 -0.07 15.69
C LEU A 130 -3.04 -0.45 15.75
N LEU A 131 -2.15 0.52 15.53
CA LEU A 131 -0.70 0.31 15.61
C LEU A 131 -0.30 -0.15 17.03
N SER A 132 -0.86 0.46 18.07
CA SER A 132 -0.61 0.06 19.46
C SER A 132 -1.12 -1.36 19.75
N PHE A 133 -2.25 -1.76 19.15
CA PHE A 133 -2.75 -3.14 19.24
C PHE A 133 -1.79 -4.13 18.55
N VAL A 134 -1.27 -3.78 17.37
CA VAL A 134 -0.28 -4.59 16.66
C VAL A 134 1.01 -4.69 17.48
N ASP A 135 1.50 -3.59 18.06
CA ASP A 135 2.68 -3.58 18.95
C ASP A 135 2.45 -4.53 20.14
N LYS A 136 1.26 -4.47 20.76
CA LYS A 136 0.90 -5.40 21.84
C LYS A 136 0.89 -6.86 21.39
N ALA A 137 0.40 -7.15 20.19
CA ALA A 137 0.41 -8.50 19.64
C ALA A 137 1.84 -9.01 19.34
N VAL A 138 2.78 -8.11 19.04
CA VAL A 138 4.21 -8.44 18.96
C VAL A 138 4.77 -8.77 20.34
N ASP A 139 4.50 -7.93 21.34
CA ASP A 139 4.97 -8.13 22.71
C ASP A 139 4.47 -9.46 23.32
N GLU A 140 3.23 -9.84 23.00
CA GLU A 140 2.61 -11.09 23.44
C GLU A 140 2.97 -12.30 22.55
N GLY A 141 3.77 -12.12 21.50
CA GLY A 141 4.27 -13.20 20.64
C GLY A 141 3.27 -13.74 19.61
N PHE A 142 2.16 -13.04 19.36
CA PHE A 142 1.22 -13.41 18.30
C PHE A 142 1.68 -12.93 16.91
N ILE A 143 2.53 -11.90 16.85
CA ILE A 143 3.11 -11.35 15.61
C ILE A 143 4.63 -11.36 15.76
N THR A 144 5.36 -11.82 14.75
CA THR A 144 6.83 -11.80 14.79
C THR A 144 7.34 -10.35 14.65
N PRO A 145 8.49 -9.99 15.25
CA PRO A 145 9.09 -8.68 15.04
C PRO A 145 9.31 -8.34 13.56
N ALA A 146 9.61 -9.34 12.71
CA ALA A 146 9.71 -9.15 11.27
C ALA A 146 8.36 -8.79 10.64
N ALA A 147 7.29 -9.52 10.97
CA ALA A 147 5.94 -9.25 10.47
C ALA A 147 5.41 -7.88 10.89
N ARG A 148 5.85 -7.33 12.03
CA ARG A 148 5.51 -5.95 12.45
C ARG A 148 5.92 -4.89 11.43
N HIS A 149 6.99 -5.14 10.68
CA HIS A 149 7.52 -4.22 9.68
C HIS A 149 6.82 -4.34 8.32
N ILE A 150 5.85 -5.25 8.15
CA ILE A 150 5.00 -5.30 6.95
C ILE A 150 4.25 -3.97 6.76
N VAL A 151 3.80 -3.37 7.86
CA VAL A 151 3.00 -2.15 7.83
C VAL A 151 3.87 -0.91 8.04
N VAL A 152 3.88 -0.05 7.02
CA VAL A 152 4.49 1.29 7.05
C VAL A 152 3.41 2.31 7.36
N SER A 153 3.68 3.27 8.24
CA SER A 153 2.75 4.37 8.50
C SER A 153 3.41 5.74 8.38
N ALA A 154 2.62 6.73 7.95
CA ALA A 154 3.01 8.13 7.92
C ALA A 154 1.77 9.04 8.02
N PRO A 155 1.89 10.25 8.60
CA PRO A 155 0.79 11.19 8.74
C PRO A 155 0.40 11.90 7.44
N THR A 156 1.28 11.91 6.42
CA THR A 156 1.06 12.62 5.15
C THR A 156 1.24 11.71 3.93
N PRO A 157 0.53 11.97 2.82
CA PRO A 157 0.68 11.19 1.58
C PRO A 157 2.11 11.15 1.05
N GLN A 158 2.81 12.28 1.05
CA GLN A 158 4.17 12.41 0.54
C GLN A 158 5.15 11.56 1.33
N GLU A 159 5.09 11.66 2.67
CA GLU A 159 5.93 10.87 3.55
C GLU A 159 5.61 9.38 3.42
N LEU A 160 4.33 9.01 3.29
CA LEU A 160 3.93 7.63 3.10
C LEU A 160 4.54 7.06 1.81
N LEU A 161 4.34 7.74 0.68
CA LEU A 161 4.86 7.28 -0.61
C LEU A 161 6.38 7.16 -0.60
N SER A 162 7.09 8.13 -0.02
CA SER A 162 8.55 8.06 0.15
C SER A 162 8.96 6.80 0.94
N LYS A 163 8.31 6.52 2.07
CA LYS A 163 8.63 5.33 2.88
C LYS A 163 8.29 4.02 2.16
N LEU A 164 7.24 4.01 1.33
CA LEU A 164 6.88 2.82 0.55
C LEU A 164 7.91 2.58 -0.56
N GLU A 165 8.42 3.63 -1.21
CA GLU A 165 9.50 3.51 -2.20
C GLU A 165 10.73 2.83 -1.60
N ASP A 166 11.12 3.24 -0.40
CA ASP A 166 12.27 2.72 0.36
C ASP A 166 12.03 1.35 1.04
N TYR A 167 10.80 0.82 0.95
CA TYR A 167 10.44 -0.41 1.64
C TYR A 167 11.21 -1.62 1.10
N VAL A 168 11.80 -2.40 2.02
CA VAL A 168 12.41 -3.70 1.76
C VAL A 168 11.75 -4.73 2.67
N PRO A 169 11.23 -5.85 2.12
CA PRO A 169 10.61 -6.90 2.92
C PRO A 169 11.62 -7.56 3.87
N ILE A 170 11.18 -7.86 5.08
CA ILE A 170 11.97 -8.61 6.07
C ILE A 170 11.40 -10.02 6.15
N HIS A 171 12.18 -10.99 5.70
CA HIS A 171 11.82 -12.40 5.81
C HIS A 171 12.45 -13.00 7.06
N ASP A 172 11.63 -13.49 7.99
CA ASP A 172 12.11 -14.47 8.94
C ASP A 172 12.24 -15.82 8.22
N GLY A 173 13.38 -16.50 8.34
CA GLY A 173 13.63 -17.79 7.68
C GLY A 173 12.75 -18.95 8.17
N SER A 174 11.64 -18.65 8.85
CA SER A 174 10.73 -19.56 9.55
C SER A 174 9.36 -19.72 8.88
N GLY A 175 9.03 -18.93 7.86
CA GLY A 175 7.74 -18.97 7.16
C GLY A 175 7.66 -20.00 6.02
N LEU A 176 6.52 -20.66 5.88
CA LEU A 176 6.12 -21.36 4.65
C LEU A 176 6.04 -20.32 3.53
N LYS A 177 6.90 -20.40 2.50
CA LYS A 177 6.77 -19.56 1.31
C LYS A 177 5.64 -20.08 0.43
N LEU A 178 4.46 -19.53 0.60
CA LEU A 178 3.30 -19.88 -0.23
C LEU A 178 3.35 -19.08 -1.54
N SER A 179 3.12 -19.73 -2.68
CA SER A 179 2.91 -19.05 -3.96
C SER A 179 1.46 -18.59 -4.08
N TRP A 180 1.18 -17.66 -4.99
CA TRP A 180 -0.17 -17.20 -5.33
C TRP A 180 -1.12 -18.32 -5.84
N GLU A 181 -0.65 -19.57 -5.96
CA GLU A 181 -1.41 -20.72 -6.46
C GLU A 181 -2.13 -21.44 -5.31
N MET A 182 -3.05 -20.76 -4.62
CA MET A 182 -3.91 -21.37 -3.59
C MET A 182 -5.37 -21.58 -4.05
N GLU A 183 -5.63 -21.69 -5.36
CA GLU A 183 -6.96 -22.01 -5.92
C GLU A 183 -7.17 -23.50 -6.26
N GLN A 184 -6.23 -24.40 -5.97
CA GLN A 184 -6.35 -25.83 -6.35
C GLN A 184 -6.59 -26.82 -5.19
N ILE A 185 -6.84 -26.35 -3.96
CA ILE A 185 -7.22 -27.25 -2.86
C ILE A 185 -8.73 -27.16 -2.64
N GLY A 186 -9.48 -27.46 -3.71
CA GLY A 186 -10.89 -27.84 -3.66
C GLY A 186 -10.97 -29.36 -3.80
N LEU A 187 -11.37 -30.02 -2.72
CA LEU A 187 -11.75 -31.44 -2.60
C LEU A 187 -11.88 -32.22 -3.93
N THR A 188 -10.89 -33.04 -4.28
CA THR A 188 -11.14 -34.21 -5.13
C THR A 188 -11.57 -35.37 -4.22
N PRO A 189 -12.80 -35.91 -4.29
CA PRO A 189 -13.07 -37.21 -3.70
C PRO A 189 -12.29 -38.24 -4.51
N LYS A 190 -11.23 -38.81 -3.92
CA LYS A 190 -10.69 -40.08 -4.41
C LYS A 190 -11.71 -41.16 -4.05
N SER A 191 -12.61 -41.47 -4.98
CA SER A 191 -13.32 -42.74 -4.99
C SER A 191 -12.69 -43.63 -6.06
N ASP A 192 -11.54 -44.20 -5.73
CA ASP A 192 -11.04 -45.42 -6.38
C ASP A 192 -11.18 -46.56 -5.36
N ILE A 193 -12.32 -47.23 -5.38
CA ILE A 193 -12.40 -48.64 -4.99
C ILE A 193 -13.06 -49.36 -6.16
N SER A 194 -12.22 -49.85 -7.05
CA SER A 194 -12.55 -50.95 -7.95
C SER A 194 -12.38 -52.26 -7.19
N ARG A 195 -13.49 -52.94 -6.90
CA ARG A 195 -13.66 -54.41 -7.05
C ARG A 195 -15.11 -54.79 -6.86
#